data_AF-A0A9P1EV00-F1
#
_entry.id   AF-A0A9P1EV00-F1
#
_cell.length_a   1.000
_cell.length_b   1.000
_cell.length_c   1.000
_cell.angle_alpha   90.00
_cell.angle_beta   90.00
_cell.angle_gamma   90.00
#
_symmetry.space_group_name_H-M   'P 1'
#
loop_
_entity.id
_entity.type
_entity.pdbx_description
1 polymer ?
#
loop_
_entity_poly.entity_id
_entity_poly.type
_entity_poly.pdbx_seq_one_letter_code
_entity_poly.pdbx_strand_id
1 'polypeptide(L)'
;MECINCAVSPANPVICLLCGQLLCLDECCRLTHKEAGSDKTINTSEIESHAEKCSSSSGLFISITSSMVIVMRGKQAAIWGTVYLDSHKEEDRNLRRGKPLFLCESRLKWLEYDWAEQEWQRVFQWFSLSNSHTFINAIRDCHMHH
;
A
#
# COMPACT_ATOMS: atom_id res chain seq x y z
N MET A 1 6.70 4.66 -17.33
CA MET A 1 5.71 3.75 -17.94
C MET A 1 4.35 4.27 -17.56
N GLU A 2 3.46 4.49 -18.52
CA GLU A 2 2.12 5.05 -18.28
C GLU A 2 1.19 3.97 -17.70
N CYS A 3 0.31 4.36 -16.78
CA CYS A 3 -0.70 3.46 -16.23
C CYS A 3 -1.68 3.05 -17.34
N ILE A 4 -1.99 1.76 -17.46
CA ILE A 4 -2.94 1.26 -18.46
C ILE A 4 -4.38 1.75 -18.23
N ASN A 5 -4.71 2.16 -16.99
CA ASN A 5 -6.06 2.59 -16.62
C ASN A 5 -6.28 4.09 -16.87
N CYS A 6 -5.26 4.94 -16.73
CA CYS A 6 -5.41 6.40 -16.83
C CYS A 6 -4.43 7.09 -17.79
N ALA A 7 -3.51 6.35 -18.41
CA ALA A 7 -2.44 6.85 -19.28
C ALA A 7 -1.48 7.88 -18.63
N VAL A 8 -1.59 8.10 -17.32
CA VAL A 8 -0.65 8.92 -16.55
C VAL A 8 0.42 8.00 -15.97
N SER A 9 1.69 8.42 -15.98
CA SER A 9 2.74 7.72 -15.23
C SER A 9 2.38 7.75 -13.74
N PRO A 10 2.03 6.61 -13.10
CA PRO A 10 1.62 6.61 -11.72
C PRO A 10 2.81 7.05 -10.86
N ALA A 11 2.62 8.06 -10.01
CA ALA A 11 3.67 8.55 -9.13
C ALA A 11 3.88 7.59 -7.95
N ASN A 12 2.81 6.91 -7.54
CA ASN A 12 2.81 5.96 -6.44
C ASN A 12 2.26 4.59 -6.90
N PRO A 13 3.01 3.84 -7.73
CA PRO A 13 2.63 2.48 -8.10
C PRO A 13 2.85 1.49 -6.95
N VAL A 14 1.94 0.54 -6.81
CA VAL A 14 1.99 -0.51 -5.79
C VAL A 14 1.70 -1.88 -6.39
N ILE A 15 2.23 -2.94 -5.78
CA ILE A 15 1.95 -4.33 -6.18
C ILE A 15 1.14 -5.00 -5.07
N CYS A 16 0.05 -5.69 -5.42
CA CYS A 16 -0.66 -6.56 -4.49
C CYS A 16 0.20 -7.79 -4.17
N LEU A 17 0.53 -8.01 -2.90
CA LEU A 17 1.36 -9.14 -2.46
C LEU A 17 0.63 -10.49 -2.51
N LEU A 18 -0.70 -10.49 -2.67
CA LEU A 18 -1.51 -11.70 -2.73
C LEU A 18 -1.63 -12.27 -4.15
N CYS A 19 -1.70 -11.40 -5.17
CA CYS A 19 -1.91 -11.81 -6.56
C CYS A 19 -0.87 -11.27 -7.56
N GLY A 20 0.01 -10.36 -7.14
CA GLY A 20 1.04 -9.77 -8.00
C GLY A 20 0.56 -8.63 -8.92
N GLN A 21 -0.71 -8.21 -8.85
CA GLN A 21 -1.22 -7.16 -9.72
C GLN A 21 -0.59 -5.80 -9.40
N LEU A 22 -0.12 -5.10 -10.44
CA LEU A 22 0.33 -3.71 -10.40
C LEU A 22 -0.88 -2.76 -10.39
N LEU A 23 -0.91 -1.83 -9.45
CA LEU A 23 -2.01 -0.91 -9.18
C LEU A 23 -1.46 0.50 -8.93
N CYS A 24 -2.34 1.50 -8.96
CA CYS A 24 -2.03 2.89 -8.64
C CYS A 24 -2.64 3.28 -7.30
N LEU A 25 -1.85 3.95 -6.46
CA LEU A 25 -2.33 4.51 -5.19
C LEU A 25 -2.86 5.95 -5.33
N ASP A 26 -2.54 6.64 -6.44
CA ASP A 26 -2.94 8.03 -6.68
C ASP A 26 -4.43 8.18 -7.00
N GLU A 27 -4.94 9.40 -6.83
CA GLU A 27 -6.33 9.75 -7.15
C GLU A 27 -6.68 9.62 -8.65
N CYS A 28 -5.70 9.51 -9.55
CA CYS A 28 -5.97 9.43 -11.00
C CYS A 28 -6.68 8.14 -11.42
N CYS A 29 -6.54 7.05 -10.65
CA CYS A 29 -7.23 5.78 -10.89
C CYS A 29 -8.43 5.57 -9.95
N ARG A 30 -8.94 6.65 -9.37
CA ARG A 30 -10.08 6.56 -8.46
C ARG A 30 -11.36 6.19 -9.19
N LEU A 31 -12.12 5.27 -8.60
CA LEU A 31 -13.36 4.79 -9.16
C LEU A 31 -14.54 5.47 -8.49
N THR A 32 -15.48 5.95 -9.30
CA THR A 32 -16.69 6.64 -8.84
C THR A 32 -17.90 5.77 -9.14
N HIS A 33 -18.66 5.43 -8.09
CA HIS A 33 -19.89 4.63 -8.22
C HIS A 33 -21.01 5.23 -7.36
N LYS A 34 -22.27 4.97 -7.74
CA LYS A 34 -23.43 5.32 -6.90
C LYS A 34 -23.58 4.29 -5.79
N GLU A 35 -23.86 4.77 -4.57
CA GLU A 35 -24.25 3.90 -3.47
C GLU A 35 -25.62 3.26 -3.77
N ALA A 36 -25.75 1.97 -3.49
CA ALA A 36 -26.99 1.24 -3.77
C ALA A 36 -28.15 1.85 -2.96
N GLY A 37 -29.19 2.32 -3.65
CA GLY A 37 -30.39 2.89 -3.02
C GLY A 37 -30.24 4.34 -2.53
N SER A 38 -29.18 5.06 -2.91
CA SER A 38 -29.04 6.48 -2.63
C SER A 38 -28.50 7.25 -3.84
N ASP A 39 -28.71 8.57 -3.89
CA ASP A 39 -28.08 9.45 -4.90
C ASP A 39 -26.65 9.85 -4.51
N LYS A 40 -26.10 9.24 -3.46
CA LYS A 40 -24.75 9.53 -2.99
C LYS A 40 -23.72 8.85 -3.89
N THR A 41 -22.77 9.65 -4.38
CA THR A 41 -21.60 9.17 -5.09
C THR A 41 -20.51 8.77 -4.09
N ILE A 42 -19.94 7.58 -4.26
CA ILE A 42 -18.81 7.06 -3.48
C ILE A 42 -17.60 6.98 -4.41
N ASN A 43 -16.48 7.50 -3.92
CA ASN A 43 -15.20 7.38 -4.60
C ASN A 43 -14.31 6.38 -3.84
N THR A 44 -13.86 5.33 -4.51
CA THR A 44 -13.01 4.28 -3.97
C THR A 44 -11.67 4.30 -4.69
N SER A 45 -10.56 4.11 -3.95
CA SER A 45 -9.25 4.01 -4.59
C SER A 45 -9.14 2.70 -5.38
N GLU A 46 -8.19 2.62 -6.31
CA GLU A 46 -7.96 1.40 -7.09
C GLU A 46 -7.60 0.22 -6.17
N ILE A 47 -6.79 0.45 -5.13
CA ILE A 47 -6.43 -0.59 -4.15
C ILE A 47 -7.62 -1.05 -3.31
N GLU A 48 -8.54 -0.14 -2.95
CA GLU A 48 -9.80 -0.47 -2.25
C GLU A 48 -10.64 -1.41 -3.11
N SER A 49 -10.90 -1.01 -4.36
CA SER A 49 -11.67 -1.83 -5.30
C SER A 49 -11.00 -3.17 -5.62
N HIS A 50 -9.66 -3.20 -5.66
CA HIS A 50 -8.92 -4.43 -5.88
C HIS A 50 -9.08 -5.39 -4.71
N ALA A 51 -8.90 -4.95 -3.46
CA ALA A 51 -9.00 -5.85 -2.31
C ALA A 51 -10.41 -6.38 -2.07
N GLU A 52 -11.45 -5.60 -2.38
CA GLU A 52 -12.83 -6.09 -2.39
C GLU A 52 -12.98 -7.36 -3.26
N LYS A 53 -12.25 -7.43 -4.38
CA LYS A 53 -12.30 -8.56 -5.32
C LYS A 53 -11.26 -9.65 -5.01
N CYS A 54 -10.06 -9.25 -4.61
CA CYS A 54 -8.91 -10.14 -4.45
C CYS A 54 -8.93 -10.90 -3.11
N SER A 55 -9.46 -10.28 -2.07
CA SER A 55 -9.23 -10.71 -0.69
C SER A 55 -10.27 -10.20 0.31
N SER A 56 -11.50 -9.98 -0.16
CA SER A 56 -12.68 -9.63 0.66
C SER A 56 -12.44 -8.43 1.57
N SER A 57 -12.04 -7.29 0.97
CA SER A 57 -11.84 -5.99 1.62
C SER A 57 -10.60 -5.84 2.50
N SER A 58 -9.80 -6.89 2.71
CA SER A 58 -8.46 -6.79 3.33
C SER A 58 -7.39 -6.89 2.26
N GLY A 59 -6.23 -6.27 2.42
CA GLY A 59 -5.18 -6.36 1.40
C GLY A 59 -3.77 -6.08 1.92
N LEU A 60 -2.79 -6.68 1.25
CA LEU A 60 -1.37 -6.40 1.42
C LEU A 60 -0.81 -5.88 0.10
N PHE A 61 -0.17 -4.73 0.14
CA PHE A 61 0.44 -4.10 -1.02
C PHE A 61 1.86 -3.70 -0.70
N ILE A 62 2.73 -3.59 -1.71
CA ILE A 62 4.06 -3.02 -1.56
C ILE A 62 4.23 -1.83 -2.50
N SER A 63 4.71 -0.72 -1.97
CA SER A 63 5.10 0.45 -2.76
C SER A 63 6.41 0.20 -3.48
N ILE A 64 6.41 0.37 -4.80
CA ILE A 64 7.61 0.18 -5.62
C ILE A 64 8.61 1.33 -5.41
N THR A 65 8.15 2.50 -4.96
CA THR A 65 9.01 3.68 -4.77
C THR A 65 9.67 3.75 -3.39
N SER A 66 9.19 2.96 -2.42
CA SER A 66 9.73 2.99 -1.05
C SER A 66 9.96 1.61 -0.43
N SER A 67 9.57 0.52 -1.09
CA SER A 67 9.52 -0.85 -0.53
C SER A 67 8.59 -1.01 0.68
N MET A 68 7.81 0.01 1.03
CA MET A 68 6.90 -0.06 2.17
C MET A 68 5.72 -0.98 1.88
N VAL A 69 5.51 -1.92 2.79
CA VAL A 69 4.32 -2.75 2.87
C VAL A 69 3.20 -1.91 3.47
N ILE A 70 2.10 -1.91 2.74
CA ILE A 70 0.84 -1.24 3.04
C ILE A 70 -0.17 -2.33 3.37
N VAL A 71 -0.79 -2.20 4.53
CA VAL A 71 -1.90 -3.06 4.96
C VAL A 71 -3.19 -2.28 4.75
N MET A 72 -4.22 -2.94 4.25
CA MET A 72 -5.54 -2.34 4.07
C MET A 72 -6.62 -3.21 4.71
N ARG A 73 -7.62 -2.54 5.30
CA ARG A 73 -8.83 -3.15 5.85
C ARG A 73 -10.01 -2.24 5.58
N GLY A 74 -10.94 -2.70 4.75
CA GLY A 74 -12.05 -1.90 4.24
C GLY A 74 -11.54 -0.63 3.56
N LYS A 75 -11.96 0.54 4.05
CA LYS A 75 -11.59 1.86 3.49
C LYS A 75 -10.40 2.52 4.18
N GLN A 76 -9.66 1.75 4.97
CA GLN A 76 -8.51 2.23 5.73
C GLN A 76 -7.24 1.50 5.31
N ALA A 77 -6.14 2.23 5.27
CA ALA A 77 -4.81 1.70 5.03
C ALA A 77 -3.81 2.16 6.07
N ALA A 78 -2.75 1.39 6.24
CA ALA A 78 -1.68 1.66 7.17
C ALA A 78 -0.33 1.24 6.59
N ILE A 79 0.73 1.87 7.07
CA ILE A 79 2.11 1.47 6.76
C ILE A 79 2.54 0.44 7.81
N TRP A 80 2.89 -0.75 7.36
CA TRP A 80 3.43 -1.79 8.24
C TRP A 80 4.95 -1.69 8.38
N GLY A 81 5.64 -1.24 7.33
CA GLY A 81 7.10 -1.17 7.24
C GLY A 81 7.62 -1.91 6.01
N THR A 82 8.92 -2.15 5.89
CA THR A 82 9.49 -2.91 4.77
C THR A 82 9.95 -4.30 5.21
N VAL A 83 9.79 -5.29 4.33
CA VAL A 83 10.41 -6.62 4.47
C VAL A 83 11.75 -6.72 3.75
N TYR A 84 12.17 -5.66 3.07
CA TYR A 84 13.40 -5.61 2.27
C TYR A 84 14.46 -4.74 2.95
N LEU A 85 15.66 -5.30 3.13
CA LEU A 85 16.79 -4.64 3.78
C LEU A 85 18.07 -4.80 2.98
N ASP A 86 19.01 -3.88 3.12
CA ASP A 86 20.33 -4.02 2.53
C ASP A 86 21.18 -5.08 3.26
N SER A 87 22.41 -5.31 2.77
CA SER A 87 23.34 -6.28 3.35
C SER A 87 23.72 -5.98 4.81
N HIS A 88 23.52 -4.75 5.29
CA HIS A 88 23.78 -4.30 6.66
C HIS A 88 22.52 -4.26 7.51
N LYS A 89 21.39 -4.80 7.02
CA LYS A 89 20.09 -4.78 7.69
C LYS A 89 19.50 -3.38 7.83
N GLU A 90 19.91 -2.44 6.98
CA GLU A 90 19.34 -1.09 6.91
C GLU A 90 18.22 -1.01 5.87
N GLU A 91 17.27 -0.11 6.09
CA GLU A 91 16.30 0.28 5.08
C GLU A 91 16.93 1.24 4.06
N ASP A 92 16.52 1.16 2.80
CA ASP A 92 16.86 2.18 1.79
C ASP A 92 15.70 3.16 1.66
N ARG A 93 15.83 4.29 2.36
CA ARG A 93 14.79 5.32 2.46
C ARG A 93 14.37 5.78 1.07
N ASN A 94 13.10 5.55 0.72
CA ASN A 94 12.53 5.89 -0.59
C ASN A 94 13.37 5.37 -1.79
N LEU A 95 14.10 4.26 -1.58
CA LEU A 95 15.01 3.63 -2.56
C LEU A 95 16.05 4.60 -3.17
N ARG A 96 16.43 5.65 -2.44
CA ARG A 96 17.31 6.72 -2.96
C ARG A 96 18.78 6.35 -2.99
N ARG A 97 19.25 5.44 -2.11
CA ARG A 97 20.66 5.04 -2.07
C ARG A 97 21.00 4.09 -3.21
N GLY A 98 20.01 3.40 -3.78
CA GLY A 98 20.17 2.45 -4.88
C GLY A 98 20.90 1.18 -4.44
N LYS A 99 20.84 0.82 -3.15
CA LYS A 99 21.47 -0.40 -2.67
C LYS A 99 20.61 -1.61 -3.02
N PRO A 100 21.22 -2.76 -3.39
CA PRO A 100 20.49 -4.01 -3.48
C PRO A 100 19.81 -4.30 -2.14
N LEU A 101 18.50 -4.55 -2.20
CA LEU A 101 17.72 -4.98 -1.06
C LEU A 101 17.40 -6.46 -1.16
N PHE A 102 17.35 -7.11 -0.02
CA PHE A 102 17.11 -8.53 0.14
C PHE A 102 15.94 -8.74 1.08
N LEU A 103 15.16 -9.78 0.81
CA LEU A 103 14.08 -10.19 1.68
C LEU A 103 14.63 -10.57 3.07
N CYS A 104 14.08 -9.97 4.11
CA CYS A 104 14.39 -10.28 5.49
C CYS A 104 13.36 -11.30 5.99
N GLU A 105 13.76 -12.58 6.03
CA GLU A 105 12.92 -13.70 6.48
C GLU A 105 12.22 -13.44 7.82
N SER A 106 12.92 -12.83 8.79
CA SER A 106 12.32 -12.51 10.09
C SER A 106 11.19 -11.49 9.98
N ARG A 107 11.33 -10.46 9.13
CA ARG A 107 10.27 -9.47 8.91
C ARG A 107 9.12 -10.08 8.11
N LEU A 108 9.41 -10.92 7.12
CA LEU A 108 8.37 -11.64 6.39
C LEU A 108 7.51 -12.50 7.32
N LYS A 109 8.14 -13.28 8.20
CA LYS A 109 7.41 -14.11 9.18
C LYS A 109 6.51 -13.29 10.11
N TRP A 110 6.94 -12.09 10.52
CA TRP A 110 6.09 -11.20 11.29
C TRP A 110 4.90 -10.68 10.48
N LEU A 111 5.12 -10.33 9.21
CA LEU A 111 4.04 -9.90 8.32
C LEU A 111 3.03 -11.04 8.09
N GLU A 112 3.51 -12.27 7.88
CA GLU A 112 2.67 -13.46 7.74
C GLU A 112 1.84 -13.73 9.00
N TYR A 113 2.44 -13.62 10.18
CA TYR A 113 1.74 -13.75 11.46
C TYR A 113 0.66 -12.66 11.63
N ASP A 114 1.04 -11.39 11.47
CA ASP A 114 0.12 -10.25 11.59
C ASP A 114 -1.05 -10.39 10.60
N TRP A 115 -0.80 -10.90 9.38
CA TRP A 115 -1.83 -11.18 8.38
C TRP A 115 -2.71 -12.37 8.77
N ALA A 116 -2.14 -13.48 9.24
CA ALA A 116 -2.91 -14.67 9.62
C ALA A 116 -3.86 -14.38 10.79
N GLU A 117 -3.37 -13.70 11.82
CA GLU A 117 -4.13 -13.36 13.02
C GLU A 117 -4.98 -12.09 12.84
N GLN A 118 -4.76 -11.34 11.75
CA GLN A 118 -5.32 -10.00 11.53
C GLN A 118 -5.00 -9.03 12.69
N GLU A 119 -3.84 -9.23 13.33
CA GLU A 119 -3.32 -8.43 14.43
C GLU A 119 -2.18 -7.53 13.94
N TRP A 120 -2.45 -6.23 13.83
CA TRP A 120 -1.52 -5.26 13.26
C TRP A 120 -0.70 -4.53 14.32
N GLN A 121 -0.01 -5.28 15.18
CA GLN A 121 0.67 -4.72 16.37
C GLN A 121 1.76 -3.69 16.03
N ARG A 122 2.32 -3.76 14.82
CA ARG A 122 3.39 -2.87 14.33
C ARG A 122 2.87 -1.64 13.59
N VAL A 123 1.56 -1.53 13.42
CA VAL A 123 0.90 -0.39 12.78
C VAL A 123 0.56 0.65 13.84
N PHE A 124 1.07 1.87 13.66
CA PHE A 124 0.81 2.98 14.59
C PHE A 124 -0.39 3.84 14.21
N GLN A 125 -0.73 3.89 12.92
CA GLN A 125 -1.77 4.78 12.42
C GLN A 125 -2.47 4.20 11.19
N TRP A 126 -3.81 4.28 11.20
CA TRP A 126 -4.66 3.99 10.07
C TRP A 126 -5.12 5.30 9.41
N PHE A 127 -5.11 5.31 8.09
CA PHE A 127 -5.47 6.44 7.24
C PHE A 127 -6.71 6.07 6.44
N SER A 128 -7.65 7.02 6.31
CA SER A 128 -8.79 6.83 5.40
C SER A 128 -8.32 6.99 3.96
N LEU A 129 -8.71 6.05 3.10
CA LEU A 129 -8.49 6.13 1.65
C LEU A 129 -9.53 7.00 0.92
N SER A 130 -10.38 7.70 1.66
CA SER A 130 -11.29 8.71 1.10
C SER A 130 -10.54 9.91 0.48
N ASN A 131 -9.28 10.11 0.86
CA ASN A 131 -8.31 10.97 0.17
C ASN A 131 -6.91 10.35 0.35
N SER A 132 -6.37 9.80 -0.73
CA SER A 132 -5.09 9.09 -0.73
C SER A 132 -3.88 10.01 -0.48
N HIS A 133 -4.00 11.33 -0.70
CA HIS A 133 -2.87 12.26 -0.62
C HIS A 133 -2.19 12.26 0.75
N THR A 134 -2.98 12.27 1.84
CA THR A 134 -2.44 12.24 3.21
C THR A 134 -1.67 10.94 3.47
N PHE A 135 -2.20 9.82 3.00
CA PHE A 135 -1.55 8.52 3.18
C PHE A 135 -0.28 8.39 2.34
N ILE A 136 -0.30 8.87 1.10
CA ILE A 136 0.88 8.92 0.22
C ILE A 136 2.00 9.74 0.85
N ASN A 137 1.69 10.89 1.45
CA ASN A 137 2.70 11.69 2.15
C ASN A 137 3.26 10.97 3.37
N ALA A 138 2.40 10.30 4.15
CA ALA A 138 2.88 9.46 5.26
C ALA A 138 3.84 8.36 4.79
N ILE A 139 3.61 7.73 3.62
CA ILE A 139 4.54 6.74 3.04
C ILE A 139 5.89 7.38 2.69
N ARG A 140 5.91 8.61 2.19
CA ARG A 140 7.17 9.30 1.84
C ARG A 140 7.96 9.71 3.08
N ASP A 141 7.26 10.07 4.13
CA ASP A 141 7.82 10.64 5.36
C ASP A 141 8.13 9.59 6.43
N CYS A 142 7.63 8.35 6.30
CA CYS A 142 7.77 7.32 7.34
C CYS A 142 9.22 7.00 7.72
N HIS A 143 10.18 7.20 6.82
CA HIS A 143 11.60 7.01 7.14
C HIS A 143 12.27 8.22 7.82
N MET A 144 11.57 9.35 7.99
CA MET A 144 12.13 10.59 8.56
C MET A 144 12.06 10.66 10.09
N HIS A 145 11.32 9.75 10.74
CA HIS A 145 11.10 9.76 12.20
C HIS A 145 11.97 8.77 12.98
N HIS A 146 13.07 8.31 12.39
CA HIS A 146 14.11 7.51 13.05
C HIS A 146 15.47 8.18 12.98
#